data_AF-A0A553K9S3-F1
#
_entry.id   AF-A0A553K9S3-F1
#
_cell.length_a   1.000
_cell.length_b   1.000
_cell.length_c   1.000
_cell.angle_alpha   90.00
_cell.angle_beta   90.00
_cell.angle_gamma   90.00
#
_symmetry.space_group_name_H-M   'P 1'
#
loop_
_entity.id
_entity.type
_entity.pdbx_description
1 polymer ?
#
loop_
_entity_poly.entity_id
_entity_poly.type
_entity_poly.pdbx_seq_one_letter_code
_entity_poly.pdbx_strand_id
1 'polypeptide(L)'
;QIQDWFVNGTSQGPLLTQVWVTLEETGIGFVIGSVAGVICGIVLGRNKLMADVFGLYIQIANSIPRVVLGSIFVIALGLGMASKIALAVVMVFFVVFGNAFQGVREADRYLIANAQILGASRRQITTSVVIPSALSW
;
A
#
# COMPACT_ATOMS: atom_id res chain seq x y z
N GLN A 1 -31.30 6.83 -27.01
CA GLN A 1 -30.30 5.73 -26.99
C GLN A 1 -29.26 5.87 -25.87
N ILE A 2 -28.38 6.88 -25.85
CA ILE A 2 -27.41 7.04 -24.75
C ILE A 2 -28.12 7.28 -23.40
N GLN A 3 -29.07 8.22 -23.35
CA GLN A 3 -29.86 8.49 -22.15
C GLN A 3 -30.62 7.25 -21.65
N ASP A 4 -31.12 6.41 -22.56
CA ASP A 4 -31.79 5.16 -22.20
C ASP A 4 -30.84 4.17 -21.53
N TRP A 5 -29.57 4.05 -21.98
CA TRP A 5 -28.60 3.17 -21.32
C TRP A 5 -28.24 3.62 -19.90
N PHE A 6 -28.26 4.93 -19.65
CA PHE A 6 -28.01 5.47 -18.31
C PHE A 6 -29.20 5.27 -17.37
N VAL A 7 -30.43 5.49 -17.84
CA VAL A 7 -31.64 5.51 -17.00
C VAL A 7 -32.40 4.18 -17.02
N ASN A 8 -32.67 3.64 -18.21
CA ASN A 8 -33.48 2.44 -18.41
C ASN A 8 -32.63 1.16 -18.48
N GLY A 9 -31.34 1.31 -18.80
CA GLY A 9 -30.32 0.27 -18.70
C GLY A 9 -30.09 -0.57 -19.95
N THR A 10 -29.13 -1.48 -19.80
CA THR A 10 -28.78 -2.52 -20.79
C THR A 10 -29.32 -3.87 -20.32
N SER A 11 -28.99 -4.96 -21.01
CA SER A 11 -29.26 -6.32 -20.54
C SER A 11 -28.67 -6.64 -19.15
N GLN A 12 -27.73 -5.83 -18.65
CA GLN A 12 -27.10 -5.93 -17.33
C GLN A 12 -27.63 -4.88 -16.33
N GLY A 13 -28.70 -4.17 -16.69
CA GLY A 13 -29.29 -3.08 -15.89
C GLY A 13 -28.74 -1.68 -16.21
N PRO A 14 -29.16 -0.65 -15.44
CA PRO A 14 -28.75 0.74 -15.62
C PRO A 14 -27.25 0.96 -15.41
N LEU A 15 -26.60 1.68 -16.34
CA LEU A 15 -25.18 2.01 -16.21
C LEU A 15 -24.89 2.85 -14.95
N LEU A 16 -25.80 3.75 -14.57
CA LEU A 16 -25.65 4.56 -13.36
C LEU A 16 -25.52 3.70 -12.11
N THR A 17 -26.29 2.62 -12.01
CA THR A 17 -26.23 1.68 -10.89
C THR A 17 -24.88 0.96 -10.85
N GLN A 18 -24.39 0.48 -12.00
CA GLN A 18 -23.10 -0.20 -12.07
C GLN A 18 -21.92 0.73 -11.71
N VAL A 19 -21.97 1.98 -12.15
CA VAL A 19 -20.98 3.01 -11.78
C VAL A 19 -21.00 3.27 -10.28
N TRP A 20 -22.18 3.41 -9.69
CA TRP A 20 -22.32 3.65 -8.26
C TRP A 20 -21.75 2.49 -7.42
N VAL A 21 -22.10 1.25 -7.79
CA VAL A 21 -21.57 0.04 -7.13
C VAL A 21 -20.04 -0.02 -7.23
N THR A 22 -19.48 0.30 -8.40
CA THR A 22 -18.02 0.31 -8.59
C THR A 22 -17.33 1.40 -7.75
N LEU A 23 -17.95 2.58 -7.65
CA LEU A 23 -17.47 3.67 -6.81
C LEU A 23 -17.48 3.30 -5.33
N GLU A 24 -18.54 2.65 -4.85
CA GLU A 24 -18.66 2.17 -3.48
C GLU A 24 -17.58 1.12 -3.16
N GLU A 25 -17.47 0.08 -4.01
CA GLU A 25 -16.47 -0.98 -3.87
C GLU A 25 -15.03 -0.41 -3.84
N THR A 26 -14.74 0.51 -4.75
CA THR A 26 -13.42 1.15 -4.85
C THR A 26 -13.17 2.11 -3.69
N GLY A 27 -14.18 2.87 -3.26
CA GLY A 27 -14.08 3.80 -2.15
C GLY A 27 -13.78 3.10 -0.83
N ILE A 28 -14.51 2.03 -0.52
CA ILE A 28 -14.28 1.20 0.67
C ILE A 28 -12.89 0.56 0.60
N GLY A 29 -12.55 -0.04 -0.53
CA GLY A 29 -11.25 -0.67 -0.72
C GLY A 29 -10.08 0.30 -0.60
N PHE A 30 -10.26 1.53 -1.11
CA PHE A 30 -9.26 2.60 -1.02
C PHE A 30 -9.01 3.03 0.42
N VAL A 31 -10.04 3.25 1.22
CA VAL A 31 -9.89 3.68 2.62
C VAL A 31 -9.16 2.61 3.43
N ILE A 32 -9.63 1.36 3.34
CA ILE A 32 -9.03 0.25 4.09
C ILE A 32 -7.59 0.00 3.65
N GLY A 33 -7.36 -0.09 2.33
CA GLY A 33 -6.05 -0.34 1.76
C GLY A 33 -5.05 0.77 2.08
N SER A 34 -5.47 2.04 2.03
CA SER A 34 -4.60 3.17 2.33
C SER A 34 -4.21 3.21 3.79
N VAL A 35 -5.18 3.09 4.71
CA VAL A 35 -4.91 3.12 6.15
C VAL A 35 -3.97 1.97 6.54
N ALA A 36 -4.28 0.74 6.10
CA ALA A 36 -3.42 -0.41 6.36
C ALA A 36 -2.03 -0.25 5.73
N GLY A 37 -1.96 0.26 4.49
CA GLY A 37 -0.72 0.47 3.76
C GLY A 37 0.20 1.48 4.45
N VAL A 38 -0.34 2.63 4.88
CA VAL A 38 0.43 3.65 5.63
C VAL A 38 0.95 3.07 6.94
N ILE A 39 0.08 2.44 7.73
CA ILE A 39 0.46 1.90 9.05
C ILE A 39 1.57 0.86 8.88
N CYS A 40 1.35 -0.14 8.02
CA CYS A 40 2.34 -1.19 7.79
C CYS A 40 3.65 -0.63 7.20
N GLY A 41 3.56 0.31 6.24
CA GLY A 41 4.71 0.91 5.59
C GLY A 41 5.60 1.68 6.56
N ILE A 42 4.98 2.44 7.46
CA ILE A 42 5.71 3.17 8.51
C ILE A 42 6.31 2.21 9.53
N VAL A 43 5.54 1.25 10.03
CA VAL A 43 6.01 0.30 11.06
C VAL A 43 7.19 -0.53 10.54
N LEU A 44 7.08 -1.10 9.34
CA LEU A 44 8.14 -1.90 8.73
C LEU A 44 9.32 -1.05 8.24
N GLY A 45 9.06 0.17 7.77
CA GLY A 45 10.09 1.07 7.26
C GLY A 45 10.99 1.65 8.35
N ARG A 46 10.50 1.79 9.59
CA ARG A 46 11.28 2.38 10.69
C ARG A 46 12.35 1.42 11.25
N ASN A 47 12.16 0.10 11.17
CA ASN A 47 13.16 -0.86 11.65
C ASN A 47 14.03 -1.37 10.50
N LYS A 48 15.32 -1.05 10.53
CA LYS A 48 16.29 -1.42 9.49
C LYS A 48 16.38 -2.94 9.23
N LEU A 49 16.38 -3.76 10.28
CA LEU A 49 16.45 -5.21 10.15
C LEU A 49 15.18 -5.78 9.52
N MET A 50 14.01 -5.31 9.95
CA MET A 50 12.74 -5.71 9.34
C MET A 50 12.66 -5.24 7.90
N ALA A 51 13.04 -4.00 7.60
CA ALA A 51 13.02 -3.47 6.25
C ALA A 51 13.91 -4.28 5.28
N ASP A 52 15.09 -4.72 5.73
CA ASP A 52 16.00 -5.49 4.89
C ASP A 52 15.52 -6.94 4.70
N VAL A 53 14.95 -7.58 5.72
CA VAL A 53 14.35 -8.93 5.61
C VAL A 53 13.08 -8.91 4.76
N PHE A 54 12.15 -8.01 5.08
CA PHE A 54 10.88 -7.88 4.36
C PHE A 54 11.05 -7.32 2.96
N GLY A 55 12.15 -6.63 2.65
CA GLY A 55 12.44 -6.11 1.32
C GLY A 55 12.31 -7.15 0.22
N LEU A 56 12.85 -8.37 0.44
CA LEU A 56 12.73 -9.47 -0.52
C LEU A 56 11.27 -9.92 -0.69
N TYR A 57 10.55 -10.12 0.41
CA TYR A 57 9.15 -10.54 0.38
C TYR A 57 8.23 -9.50 -0.26
N ILE A 58 8.48 -8.22 -0.01
CA ILE A 58 7.77 -7.10 -0.65
C ILE A 58 7.99 -7.11 -2.16
N GLN A 59 9.22 -7.37 -2.61
CA GLN A 59 9.55 -7.45 -4.02
C GLN A 59 8.85 -8.63 -4.70
N ILE A 60 8.88 -9.82 -4.06
CA ILE A 60 8.15 -11.01 -4.53
C ILE A 60 6.65 -10.72 -4.61
N ALA A 61 6.07 -10.11 -3.58
CA ALA A 61 4.65 -9.78 -3.56
C ALA A 61 4.25 -8.81 -4.68
N ASN A 62 5.11 -7.84 -5.01
CA ASN A 62 4.87 -6.92 -6.14
C ASN A 62 5.01 -7.59 -7.51
N SER A 63 5.74 -8.70 -7.62
CA SER A 63 5.83 -9.48 -8.85
C SER A 63 4.57 -10.31 -9.15
N ILE A 64 3.69 -10.51 -8.16
CA ILE A 64 2.44 -11.26 -8.36
C ILE A 64 1.51 -10.46 -9.27
N PRO A 65 1.06 -11.02 -10.42
CA PRO A 65 0.09 -10.36 -11.27
C PRO A 65 -1.22 -10.16 -10.50
N ARG A 66 -1.56 -8.91 -10.20
CA ARG A 66 -2.73 -8.57 -9.37
C ARG A 66 -4.05 -9.08 -9.96
N VAL A 67 -4.12 -9.26 -11.28
CA VAL A 67 -5.28 -9.83 -11.98
C VAL A 67 -5.60 -11.26 -11.49
N VAL A 68 -4.57 -12.05 -11.14
CA VAL A 68 -4.74 -13.43 -10.65
C VAL A 68 -5.45 -13.46 -9.29
N LEU A 69 -5.20 -12.44 -8.44
CA LEU A 69 -5.84 -12.32 -7.14
C LEU A 69 -7.35 -12.14 -7.26
N GLY A 70 -7.84 -11.50 -8.34
CA GLY A 70 -9.27 -11.35 -8.59
C GLY A 70 -9.98 -12.70 -8.65
N SER A 71 -9.43 -13.65 -9.41
CA SER A 71 -9.97 -15.01 -9.50
C SER A 71 -9.94 -15.74 -8.16
N ILE A 72 -8.85 -15.60 -7.41
CA ILE A 72 -8.71 -16.22 -6.08
C ILE A 72 -9.77 -15.68 -5.13
N PHE A 73 -9.99 -14.36 -5.09
CA PHE A 73 -11.00 -13.76 -4.22
C PHE A 73 -12.42 -14.12 -4.64
N VAL A 74 -12.72 -14.25 -5.93
CA VAL A 74 -14.03 -14.73 -6.39
C VAL A 74 -14.27 -16.18 -5.95
N ILE A 75 -13.27 -17.05 -6.04
CA ILE A 75 -13.39 -18.44 -5.58
C ILE A 75 -13.54 -18.51 -4.05
N ALA A 76 -12.79 -17.69 -3.30
CA ALA A 76 -12.75 -17.74 -1.85
C ALA A 76 -13.94 -17.03 -1.16
N LEU A 77 -14.33 -15.87 -1.67
CA LEU A 77 -15.35 -14.98 -1.07
C LEU A 77 -16.67 -15.02 -1.82
N GLY A 78 -16.74 -15.74 -2.94
CA GLY A 78 -17.88 -15.77 -3.85
C GLY A 78 -17.89 -14.59 -4.82
N LEU A 79 -18.79 -14.65 -5.80
CA LEU A 79 -19.04 -13.55 -6.72
C LEU A 79 -19.84 -12.45 -5.99
N GLY A 80 -19.26 -11.27 -5.82
CA GLY A 80 -20.00 -10.15 -5.24
C GLY A 80 -19.14 -8.96 -4.83
N MET A 81 -19.69 -8.12 -3.97
CA MET A 81 -19.05 -6.90 -3.49
C MET A 81 -17.77 -7.20 -2.70
N ALA A 82 -17.80 -8.23 -1.84
CA ALA A 82 -16.68 -8.61 -0.99
C ALA A 82 -15.42 -8.99 -1.78
N SER A 83 -15.55 -9.79 -2.85
CA SER A 83 -14.41 -10.21 -3.67
C SER A 83 -13.74 -9.03 -4.38
N LYS A 84 -14.53 -8.06 -4.85
CA LYS A 84 -14.01 -6.88 -5.55
C LYS A 84 -13.42 -5.86 -4.58
N ILE A 85 -14.03 -5.67 -3.41
CA ILE A 85 -13.45 -4.85 -2.33
C ILE A 85 -12.11 -5.44 -1.92
N ALA A 86 -12.00 -6.75 -1.70
CA ALA A 86 -10.74 -7.40 -1.34
C ALA A 86 -9.64 -7.14 -2.39
N LEU A 87 -9.99 -7.23 -3.67
CA LEU A 87 -9.06 -6.90 -4.76
C LEU A 87 -8.61 -5.43 -4.71
N ALA A 88 -9.56 -4.50 -4.55
CA ALA A 88 -9.26 -3.07 -4.44
C ALA A 88 -8.36 -2.76 -3.23
N VAL A 89 -8.64 -3.35 -2.06
CA VAL A 89 -7.81 -3.23 -0.86
C VAL A 89 -6.39 -3.65 -1.14
N VAL A 90 -6.17 -4.82 -1.74
CA VAL A 90 -4.82 -5.32 -2.02
C VAL A 90 -4.08 -4.42 -3.01
N MET A 91 -4.76 -3.96 -4.06
CA MET A 91 -4.14 -3.06 -5.03
C MET A 91 -3.66 -1.75 -4.38
N VAL A 92 -4.52 -1.13 -3.58
CA VAL A 92 -4.23 0.14 -2.92
C VAL A 92 -3.19 -0.05 -1.81
N PHE A 93 -3.32 -1.10 -1.01
CA PHE A 93 -2.40 -1.45 0.05
C PHE A 93 -0.95 -1.45 -0.45
N PHE A 94 -0.63 -2.22 -1.51
CA PHE A 94 0.75 -2.32 -1.97
C PHE A 94 1.33 -1.01 -2.50
N VAL A 95 0.51 -0.17 -3.15
CA VAL A 95 0.95 1.14 -3.64
C VAL A 95 1.26 2.08 -2.47
N VAL A 96 0.31 2.20 -1.54
CA VAL A 96 0.44 3.11 -0.40
C VAL A 96 1.51 2.63 0.57
N PHE A 97 1.56 1.33 0.84
CA PHE A 97 2.63 0.67 1.60
C PHE A 97 4.00 0.95 0.99
N GLY A 98 4.17 0.72 -0.31
CA GLY A 98 5.44 0.91 -0.99
C GLY A 98 5.94 2.36 -0.91
N ASN A 99 5.03 3.33 -1.09
CA ASN A 99 5.34 4.75 -0.96
C ASN A 99 5.71 5.14 0.48
N ALA A 100 4.93 4.70 1.47
CA ALA A 100 5.20 4.99 2.88
C ALA A 100 6.51 4.35 3.35
N PHE A 101 6.74 3.09 2.98
CA PHE A 101 7.96 2.36 3.32
C PHE A 101 9.22 3.03 2.74
N GLN A 102 9.18 3.41 1.45
CA GLN A 102 10.31 4.10 0.82
C GLN A 102 10.52 5.50 1.43
N GLY A 103 9.44 6.26 1.66
CA GLY A 103 9.52 7.59 2.25
C GLY A 103 10.17 7.60 3.64
N VAL A 104 9.85 6.61 4.48
CA VAL A 104 10.51 6.47 5.80
C VAL A 104 12.00 6.15 5.67
N ARG A 105 12.39 5.27 4.74
CA ARG A 105 13.80 4.90 4.54
C ARG A 105 14.63 6.03 3.96
N GLU A 106 14.07 6.80 3.04
CA GLU A 106 14.76 7.97 2.46
C GLU A 106 14.98 9.04 3.53
N ALA A 107 13.98 9.31 4.37
CA ALA A 107 14.11 10.28 5.46
C ALA A 107 15.25 9.93 6.42
N ASP A 108 15.38 8.66 6.83
CA ASP A 108 16.49 8.20 7.67
C ASP A 108 17.86 8.38 6.98
N ARG A 109 17.94 8.05 5.68
CA ARG A 109 19.16 8.25 4.90
C ARG A 109 19.54 9.74 4.78
N TYR A 110 18.57 10.64 4.62
CA TYR A 110 18.80 12.09 4.61
C TYR A 110 19.29 12.61 5.96
N LEU A 111 18.72 12.14 7.07
CA LEU A 111 19.17 12.50 8.42
C LEU A 111 20.65 12.12 8.64
N ILE A 112 21.03 10.91 8.23
CA ILE A 112 22.42 10.44 8.31
C ILE A 112 23.35 11.28 7.41
N ALA A 113 22.93 11.59 6.17
CA ALA A 113 23.70 12.39 5.24
C ALA A 113 23.91 13.83 5.74
N ASN A 114 22.87 14.45 6.30
CA ASN A 114 22.97 15.78 6.89
C ASN A 114 23.91 15.81 8.09
N ALA A 115 23.87 14.78 8.95
CA ALA A 115 24.82 14.65 10.05
C ALA A 115 26.28 14.57 9.55
N GLN A 116 26.52 13.85 8.44
CA GLN A 116 27.85 13.80 7.80
C GLN A 116 28.29 15.16 7.25
N ILE A 117 27.39 15.89 6.59
CA ILE A 117 27.68 17.23 6.04
C ILE A 117 28.04 18.21 7.17
N LEU A 118 27.39 18.11 8.33
CA LEU A 118 27.70 18.89 9.52
C LEU A 118 29.02 18.48 10.21
N GLY A 119 29.78 17.54 9.62
CA GLY A 119 31.09 17.14 10.10
C GLY A 119 31.08 16.01 11.12
N ALA A 120 29.96 15.31 11.31
CA ALA A 120 29.92 14.17 12.23
C ALA A 120 30.84 13.04 11.75
N SER A 121 31.79 12.63 12.59
CA SER A 121 32.65 11.48 12.33
C SER A 121 31.83 10.17 12.32
N ARG A 122 32.34 9.13 11.65
CA ARG A 122 31.68 7.80 11.63
C ARG A 122 31.32 7.28 13.03
N ARG A 123 32.13 7.60 14.04
CA ARG A 123 31.88 7.22 15.43
C ARG A 123 30.72 8.01 16.06
N GLN A 124 30.59 9.30 15.75
CA GLN A 124 29.47 10.15 16.19
C GLN A 124 28.17 9.76 15.50
N ILE A 125 28.20 9.40 14.22
CA ILE A 125 27.00 8.92 13.52
C ILE A 125 26.51 7.62 14.17
N THR A 126 27.43 6.68 14.42
CA THR A 126 27.06 5.42 15.08
C THR A 126 26.51 5.63 16.48
N THR A 127 27.14 6.48 17.32
CA THR A 127 26.76 6.63 18.73
C THR A 127 25.67 7.66 19.01
N SER A 128 25.53 8.69 18.18
CA SER A 128 24.56 9.79 18.38
C SER A 128 23.32 9.69 17.48
N VAL A 129 23.39 8.94 16.38
CA VAL A 129 22.27 8.79 15.44
C VAL A 129 21.80 7.34 15.38
N VAL A 130 22.69 6.39 15.05
CA VAL A 130 22.31 4.99 14.79
C VAL A 130 21.98 4.21 16.08
N ILE A 131 22.78 4.33 17.13
CA ILE A 131 22.55 3.61 18.40
C ILE A 131 21.30 4.16 19.12
N PRO A 132 21.09 5.49 19.26
CA PRO A 132 19.87 6.01 19.87
C PRO A 132 18.62 5.72 19.02
N SER A 133 18.72 5.76 17.70
CA SER A 133 17.59 5.37 16.83
C SER A 133 17.30 3.87 16.88
N ALA A 134 18.30 3.02 17.14
CA ALA A 134 18.12 1.58 17.32
C ALA A 134 17.61 1.19 18.72
N LEU A 135 17.80 2.04 19.74
CA LEU A 135 17.42 1.77 21.13
C LEU A 135 16.15 2.50 21.59
N SER A 136 15.71 3.55 20.89
CA SER A 136 14.47 4.29 21.19
C SER A 136 13.20 3.58 20.70
N TRP A 137 13.33 2.29 20.39
CA TRP A 137 12.28 1.40 19.95
C TRP A 137 12.31 0.08 20.70
#